data_AF-A0A1G3QJ33-F1
#
_entry.id   AF-A0A1G3QJ33-F1
#
_cell.length_a   1.000
_cell.length_b   1.000
_cell.length_c   1.000
_cell.angle_alpha   90.00
_cell.angle_beta   90.00
_cell.angle_gamma   90.00
#
_symmetry.space_group_name_H-M   'P 1'
#
loop_
_entity.id
_entity.type
_entity.pdbx_description
1 polymer ?
#
loop_
_entity_poly.entity_id
_entity_poly.type
_entity_poly.pdbx_seq_one_letter_code
_entity_poly.pdbx_strand_id
1 'polypeptide(L)'
;MRKIKTNRLIMRSLFIKICTIFLISLLVSFIYLVTNALGQQEALIKKLQTLQQKMATCGSDVSCLQRVAKEMEALAQQINQSESGGMGTGLKTTQGEPCAKFHQPGAEFLGMSCLPVTVKVSDFIIYENYELIYSGVLPDPGKKYTTQFIVFSYEAEAKGELTYKNGFSEFQLMAFGTPAKTRIRKLFGYSQFRDSKNKIRRRDYHFGQPTIRRPFQFSIVFPVQTAKLTNIHLRPVEVNTKDDWMPTIAGSQVFENSYGLTKQFIVTPREMKQFVKAGGFRETFQWRYPQPNVKPWEDRQVTVAVEIGKACDAKLYIVSPTKNMNRFCYNNAKPGELKLYLKAKVTPAKYEKDIKWTIPDIKDVTCTKTPDPPVGPKVTVVYRNLPKKNSEFGKKTIVAKLDVSGCKAMDEVDIKIFFPRDAKNNPDGKDPNWFYYWVQTAAATLGSKARYDGFKCKQEGGLGVDMLGYYPPVSLPDHYYICDLVNASGTEMKFKANMWKFKAGVGFQNNIVTTTGIDTFYLVSLHEAEHYMHLRTWWLNVDKFKRRQDDNDKDDIPDKKEKNFTKNGIRLFDPTKKQTYPGIDDEELYTELMSHEKLKAGAADKEDWAYPGKQWK
;
A
#
# COMPACT_ATOMS: atom_id res chain seq x y z
N MET A 1 26.12 -43.32 23.09
CA MET A 1 26.63 -42.50 21.95
C MET A 1 25.83 -42.55 20.64
N ARG A 2 24.99 -43.58 20.36
CA ARG A 2 24.17 -43.60 19.11
C ARG A 2 23.01 -42.57 19.07
N LYS A 3 22.41 -42.19 20.21
CA LYS A 3 21.28 -41.21 20.27
C LYS A 3 21.67 -39.75 19.94
N ILE A 4 22.94 -39.36 20.10
CA ILE A 4 23.37 -37.96 19.86
C ILE A 4 23.60 -37.68 18.36
N LYS A 5 23.96 -38.71 17.57
CA LYS A 5 24.14 -38.57 16.12
C LYS A 5 22.80 -38.39 15.38
N THR A 6 21.72 -39.02 15.86
CA THR A 6 20.39 -38.92 15.22
C THR A 6 19.77 -37.54 15.38
N ASN A 7 19.93 -36.89 16.55
CA ASN A 7 19.39 -35.55 16.78
C ASN A 7 20.11 -34.44 15.97
N ARG A 8 21.41 -34.62 15.67
CA ARG A 8 22.15 -33.68 14.79
C ARG A 8 21.71 -33.75 13.32
N LEU A 9 21.33 -34.94 12.85
CA LEU A 9 20.81 -35.12 11.49
C LEU A 9 19.40 -34.54 11.32
N ILE A 10 18.54 -34.70 12.32
CA ILE A 10 17.19 -34.15 12.32
C ILE A 10 17.23 -32.61 12.42
N MET A 11 18.07 -32.05 13.28
CA MET A 11 18.25 -30.59 13.40
C MET A 11 18.83 -29.95 12.13
N ARG A 12 19.78 -30.62 11.44
CA ARG A 12 20.29 -30.14 10.15
C ARG A 12 19.22 -30.18 9.06
N SER A 13 18.41 -31.23 9.00
CA SER A 13 17.32 -31.33 8.02
C SER A 13 16.25 -30.26 8.26
N LEU A 14 15.92 -29.98 9.52
CA LEU A 14 14.93 -28.97 9.88
C LEU A 14 15.45 -27.54 9.61
N PHE A 15 16.71 -27.27 9.93
CA PHE A 15 17.34 -25.96 9.66
C PHE A 15 17.44 -25.68 8.15
N ILE A 16 17.82 -26.68 7.34
CA ILE A 16 17.85 -26.55 5.88
C ILE A 16 16.45 -26.25 5.34
N LYS A 17 15.41 -26.97 5.78
CA LYS A 17 14.03 -26.72 5.33
C LYS A 17 13.52 -25.33 5.71
N ILE A 18 13.84 -24.84 6.90
CA ILE A 18 13.45 -23.49 7.35
C ILE A 18 14.19 -22.43 6.53
N CYS A 19 15.50 -22.58 6.29
CA CYS A 19 16.27 -21.67 5.44
C CYS A 19 15.77 -21.67 3.99
N THR A 20 15.37 -22.81 3.42
CA THR A 20 14.83 -22.89 2.05
C THR A 20 13.48 -22.19 1.94
N ILE A 21 12.59 -22.34 2.93
CA ILE A 21 11.29 -21.65 2.95
C ILE A 21 11.49 -20.13 3.10
N PHE A 22 12.44 -19.70 3.92
CA PHE A 22 12.78 -18.27 4.08
C PHE A 22 13.39 -17.69 2.79
N LEU A 23 14.25 -18.44 2.10
CA LEU A 23 14.85 -18.02 0.83
C LEU A 23 13.80 -17.91 -0.29
N ILE A 24 12.85 -18.85 -0.36
CA ILE A 24 11.75 -18.83 -1.33
C ILE A 24 10.82 -17.65 -1.04
N SER A 25 10.50 -17.36 0.23
CA SER A 25 9.67 -16.20 0.59
C SER A 25 10.36 -14.87 0.26
N LEU A 26 11.70 -14.77 0.48
CA LEU A 26 12.49 -13.61 0.08
C LEU A 26 12.55 -13.45 -1.44
N LEU A 27 12.67 -14.54 -2.19
CA LEU A 27 12.62 -14.54 -3.66
C LEU A 27 11.24 -14.11 -4.19
N VAL A 28 10.15 -14.61 -3.61
CA VAL A 28 8.79 -14.25 -4.02
C VAL A 28 8.46 -12.78 -3.69
N SER A 29 8.94 -12.26 -2.55
CA SER A 29 8.80 -10.84 -2.21
C SER A 29 9.70 -9.93 -3.05
N PHE A 30 10.90 -10.39 -3.44
CA PHE A 30 11.80 -9.66 -4.35
C PHE A 30 11.24 -9.63 -5.78
N ILE A 31 10.61 -10.72 -6.25
CA ILE A 31 9.94 -10.78 -7.55
C ILE A 31 8.72 -9.83 -7.58
N TYR A 32 7.95 -9.71 -6.49
CA TYR A 32 6.77 -8.83 -6.45
C TYR A 32 7.09 -7.33 -6.46
N LEU A 33 8.30 -6.93 -6.02
CA LEU A 33 8.76 -5.54 -6.02
C LEU A 33 9.43 -5.12 -7.34
N VAL A 34 9.86 -6.07 -8.18
CA VAL A 34 10.58 -5.82 -9.45
C VAL A 34 9.65 -5.86 -10.68
N THR A 35 8.45 -6.43 -10.57
CA THR A 35 7.53 -6.68 -11.69
C THR A 35 6.98 -5.44 -12.41
N ASN A 36 6.87 -4.28 -11.75
CA ASN A 36 6.37 -3.07 -12.42
C ASN A 36 7.41 -2.37 -13.33
N ALA A 37 8.71 -2.65 -13.17
CA ALA A 37 9.76 -2.11 -14.04
C ALA A 37 10.16 -3.08 -15.17
N LEU A 38 10.02 -4.40 -14.96
CA LEU A 38 10.37 -5.42 -15.97
C LEU A 38 9.41 -5.48 -17.16
N GLY A 39 8.12 -5.18 -16.97
CA GLY A 39 7.13 -5.29 -18.05
C GLY A 39 7.41 -4.39 -19.26
N GLN A 40 8.01 -3.21 -19.06
CA GLN A 40 8.39 -2.33 -20.16
C GLN A 40 9.64 -2.81 -20.90
N GLN A 41 10.63 -3.36 -20.19
CA GLN A 41 11.83 -3.93 -20.82
C GLN A 41 11.50 -5.18 -21.64
N GLU A 42 10.65 -6.06 -21.12
CA GLU A 42 10.23 -7.26 -21.84
C GLU A 42 9.48 -6.92 -23.14
N ALA A 43 8.63 -5.88 -23.12
CA ALA A 43 7.93 -5.40 -24.30
C ALA A 43 8.87 -4.81 -25.37
N LEU A 44 9.93 -4.09 -24.96
CA LEU A 44 10.93 -3.53 -25.88
C LEU A 44 11.80 -4.62 -26.51
N ILE A 45 12.22 -5.61 -25.72
CA ILE A 45 12.98 -6.77 -26.22
C ILE A 45 12.15 -7.55 -27.26
N LYS A 46 10.87 -7.77 -26.99
CA LYS A 46 9.96 -8.47 -27.91
C LYS A 46 9.76 -7.71 -29.24
N LYS A 47 9.69 -6.37 -29.18
CA LYS A 47 9.65 -5.53 -30.39
C LYS A 47 10.94 -5.63 -31.21
N LEU A 48 12.10 -5.61 -30.56
CA LEU A 48 13.40 -5.73 -31.23
C LEU A 48 13.53 -7.08 -31.96
N GLN A 49 13.14 -8.17 -31.30
CA GLN A 49 13.13 -9.51 -31.90
C GLN A 49 12.20 -9.59 -33.12
N THR A 50 11.03 -8.95 -33.05
CA THR A 50 10.07 -8.90 -34.16
C THR A 50 10.64 -8.13 -35.35
N LEU A 51 11.35 -7.03 -35.12
CA LEU A 51 12.02 -6.26 -36.18
C LEU A 51 13.16 -7.04 -36.83
N GLN A 52 13.93 -7.79 -36.05
CA GLN A 52 14.97 -8.68 -36.58
C GLN A 52 14.38 -9.77 -37.48
N GLN A 53 13.24 -10.37 -37.08
CA GLN A 53 12.52 -11.34 -37.91
C GLN A 53 11.99 -10.71 -39.20
N LYS A 54 11.38 -9.51 -39.14
CA LYS A 54 10.95 -8.78 -40.34
C LYS A 54 12.10 -8.50 -41.29
N MET A 55 13.26 -8.10 -40.77
CA MET A 55 14.46 -7.85 -41.57
C MET A 55 14.92 -9.12 -42.29
N ALA A 56 14.91 -10.27 -41.62
CA ALA A 56 15.25 -11.56 -42.23
C ALA A 56 14.27 -11.96 -43.36
N THR A 57 12.98 -11.63 -43.22
CA THR A 57 11.98 -11.91 -44.26
C THR A 57 12.04 -10.97 -45.47
N CYS A 58 12.73 -9.83 -45.39
CA CYS A 58 12.84 -8.88 -46.49
C CYS A 58 13.75 -9.37 -47.64
N GLY A 59 14.63 -10.36 -47.41
CA GLY A 59 15.59 -10.80 -48.42
C GLY A 59 16.43 -9.63 -48.97
N SER A 60 16.41 -9.44 -50.28
CA SER A 60 17.09 -8.34 -51.00
C SER A 60 16.19 -7.15 -51.37
N ASP A 61 14.93 -7.09 -50.89
CA ASP A 61 14.02 -5.97 -51.18
C ASP A 61 14.44 -4.71 -50.39
N VAL A 62 15.03 -3.75 -51.10
CA VAL A 62 15.53 -2.47 -50.57
C VAL A 62 14.40 -1.64 -49.93
N SER A 63 13.18 -1.68 -50.47
CA SER A 63 12.05 -0.93 -49.93
C SER A 63 11.55 -1.51 -48.60
N CYS A 64 11.60 -2.84 -48.48
CA CYS A 64 11.31 -3.56 -47.24
C CYS A 64 12.35 -3.24 -46.17
N LEU A 65 13.65 -3.32 -46.52
CA LEU A 65 14.76 -3.01 -45.61
C LEU A 65 14.69 -1.56 -45.09
N GLN A 66 14.38 -0.59 -45.95
CA GLN A 66 14.21 0.82 -45.54
C GLN A 66 13.06 1.04 -44.55
N ARG A 67 11.94 0.34 -44.70
CA ARG A 67 10.83 0.40 -43.73
C ARG A 67 11.23 -0.18 -42.37
N VAL A 68 11.88 -1.34 -42.36
CA VAL A 68 12.34 -1.97 -41.11
C VAL A 68 13.40 -1.12 -40.41
N ALA A 69 14.32 -0.50 -41.15
CA ALA A 69 15.31 0.41 -40.59
C ALA A 69 14.66 1.63 -39.89
N LYS A 70 13.61 2.21 -40.48
CA LYS A 70 12.86 3.33 -39.88
C LYS A 70 12.11 2.91 -38.60
N GLU A 71 11.57 1.69 -38.56
CA GLU A 71 10.96 1.13 -37.35
C GLU A 71 12.01 0.86 -36.25
N MET A 72 13.22 0.41 -36.61
CA MET A 72 14.34 0.24 -35.68
C MET A 72 14.82 1.58 -35.11
N GLU A 73 14.90 2.63 -35.93
CA GLU A 73 15.25 3.97 -35.49
C GLU A 73 14.22 4.54 -34.50
N ALA A 74 12.93 4.35 -34.77
CA ALA A 74 11.85 4.73 -33.85
C ALA A 74 11.90 3.93 -32.53
N LEU A 75 12.24 2.64 -32.57
CA LEU A 75 12.43 1.82 -31.37
C LEU A 75 13.67 2.26 -30.59
N ALA A 76 14.78 2.60 -31.25
CA ALA A 76 15.97 3.14 -30.61
C ALA A 76 15.70 4.50 -29.93
N GLN A 77 14.86 5.35 -30.53
CA GLN A 77 14.38 6.57 -29.88
C GLN A 77 13.50 6.27 -28.65
N GLN A 78 12.64 5.24 -28.69
CA GLN A 78 11.88 4.79 -27.51
C GLN A 78 12.78 4.23 -26.41
N ILE A 79 13.81 3.45 -26.76
CA ILE A 79 14.80 2.93 -25.82
C ILE A 79 15.58 4.08 -25.20
N ASN A 80 16.09 5.03 -25.99
CA ASN A 80 16.77 6.23 -25.49
C ASN A 80 15.88 7.10 -24.59
N GLN A 81 14.58 7.21 -24.89
CA GLN A 81 13.60 7.88 -24.03
C GLN A 81 13.32 7.11 -22.73
N SER A 82 13.44 5.77 -22.74
CA SER A 82 13.30 4.93 -21.54
C SER A 82 14.58 4.87 -20.69
N GLU A 83 15.77 4.87 -21.32
CA GLU A 83 17.08 4.84 -20.66
C GLU A 83 17.47 6.21 -20.10
N SER A 84 17.03 7.30 -20.72
CA SER A 84 17.06 8.64 -20.11
C SER A 84 16.16 8.75 -18.87
N GLY A 85 15.28 7.76 -18.62
CA GLY A 85 14.58 7.58 -17.35
C GLY A 85 15.26 6.61 -16.36
N GLY A 86 16.28 5.84 -16.78
CA GLY A 86 16.77 4.65 -16.07
C GLY A 86 18.14 4.75 -15.37
N MET A 87 19.04 5.64 -15.79
CA MET A 87 20.33 5.87 -15.08
C MET A 87 20.74 7.33 -14.93
N GLY A 88 20.02 8.25 -15.57
CA GLY A 88 20.01 9.65 -15.20
C GLY A 88 18.66 9.97 -14.59
N THR A 89 18.46 9.76 -13.28
CA THR A 89 17.23 10.19 -12.61
C THR A 89 17.15 11.73 -12.62
N GLY A 90 16.72 12.30 -13.75
CA GLY A 90 15.66 13.29 -13.73
C GLY A 90 14.42 12.60 -13.20
N LEU A 91 14.43 12.31 -11.89
CA LEU A 91 13.19 12.24 -11.14
C LEU A 91 12.41 13.47 -11.61
N LYS A 92 11.26 13.26 -12.24
CA LYS A 92 10.11 14.09 -11.91
C LYS A 92 9.94 13.89 -10.40
N THR A 93 10.79 14.57 -9.63
CA THR A 93 10.50 14.91 -8.27
C THR A 93 9.27 15.77 -8.48
N THR A 94 8.08 15.17 -8.36
CA THR A 94 7.13 15.81 -7.47
C THR A 94 8.00 16.18 -6.28
N GLN A 95 8.29 17.48 -6.14
CA GLN A 95 9.01 18.02 -4.99
C GLN A 95 8.10 17.75 -3.79
N GLY A 96 8.00 16.48 -3.41
CA GLY A 96 7.47 16.06 -2.15
C GLY A 96 8.28 16.82 -1.12
N GLU A 97 7.59 17.32 -0.11
CA GLU A 97 8.25 18.07 0.94
C GLU A 97 9.40 17.24 1.50
N PRO A 98 10.58 17.85 1.73
CA PRO A 98 11.69 17.17 2.35
C PRO A 98 11.28 16.41 3.61
N CYS A 99 11.89 15.25 3.84
CA CYS A 99 11.61 14.31 4.93
C CYS A 99 10.26 13.58 4.88
N ALA A 100 9.36 13.85 3.93
CA ALA A 100 8.02 13.24 3.91
C ALA A 100 8.02 11.69 3.95
N LYS A 101 9.05 11.04 3.40
CA LYS A 101 9.19 9.58 3.38
C LYS A 101 9.52 8.97 4.75
N PHE A 102 10.20 9.71 5.63
CA PHE A 102 10.56 9.26 6.98
C PHE A 102 9.37 9.26 7.96
N HIS A 103 8.21 9.73 7.50
CA HIS A 103 7.01 9.88 8.33
C HIS A 103 5.86 8.95 7.91
N GLN A 104 6.11 7.99 7.02
CA GLN A 104 5.11 6.98 6.67
C GLN A 104 5.09 5.84 7.70
N PRO A 105 3.91 5.40 8.18
CA PRO A 105 3.81 4.25 9.07
C PRO A 105 4.39 2.99 8.39
N GLY A 106 5.23 2.25 9.13
CA GLY A 106 5.92 1.06 8.63
C GLY A 106 7.23 1.34 7.88
N ALA A 107 7.59 2.60 7.65
CA ALA A 107 8.89 2.97 7.11
C ALA A 107 9.95 2.96 8.23
N GLU A 108 10.36 1.76 8.66
CA GLU A 108 11.54 1.57 9.51
C GLU A 108 12.80 1.95 8.72
N PHE A 109 13.06 3.25 8.55
CA PHE A 109 14.33 3.73 8.01
C PHE A 109 15.42 3.55 9.07
N LEU A 110 15.87 2.30 9.30
CA LEU A 110 17.17 1.89 9.87
C LEU A 110 17.82 2.83 10.92
N GLY A 111 17.03 3.36 11.87
CA GLY A 111 17.54 4.29 12.89
C GLY A 111 18.02 5.66 12.37
N MET A 112 17.55 6.10 11.21
CA MET A 112 17.86 7.41 10.62
C MET A 112 16.81 8.46 11.00
N SER A 113 17.29 9.67 11.27
CA SER A 113 16.52 10.90 11.47
C SER A 113 16.63 11.79 10.24
N CYS A 114 15.75 12.78 10.10
CA CYS A 114 15.73 13.70 8.96
C CYS A 114 15.55 15.16 9.40
N LEU A 115 16.26 16.09 8.74
CA LEU A 115 16.12 17.53 8.89
C LEU A 115 15.89 18.19 7.52
N PRO A 116 14.97 19.16 7.38
CA PRO A 116 14.84 19.89 6.13
C PRO A 116 16.05 20.83 5.94
N VAL A 117 16.49 21.01 4.69
CA VAL A 117 17.59 21.92 4.33
C VAL A 117 17.20 22.84 3.18
N THR A 118 17.71 24.06 3.22
CA THR A 118 17.70 25.01 2.10
C THR A 118 19.13 25.36 1.73
N VAL A 119 19.47 25.29 0.45
CA VAL A 119 20.82 25.59 -0.04
C VAL A 119 20.74 26.75 -1.02
N LYS A 120 21.54 27.78 -0.79
CA LYS A 120 21.70 28.92 -1.69
C LYS A 120 23.11 28.89 -2.27
N VAL A 121 23.21 29.00 -3.59
CA VAL A 121 24.49 29.01 -4.31
C VAL A 121 24.63 30.33 -5.04
N SER A 122 25.82 30.92 -4.96
CA SER A 122 26.27 32.01 -5.83
C SER A 122 27.54 31.55 -6.53
N ASP A 123 27.56 31.61 -7.84
CA ASP A 123 28.65 31.08 -8.67
C ASP A 123 29.12 32.15 -9.66
N PHE A 124 30.42 32.16 -9.91
CA PHE A 124 31.10 33.08 -10.80
C PHE A 124 32.26 32.38 -11.50
N ILE A 125 32.26 32.45 -12.83
CA ILE A 125 33.25 31.83 -13.71
C ILE A 125 33.79 32.88 -14.67
N ILE A 126 35.10 32.93 -14.79
CA ILE A 126 35.80 33.55 -15.91
C ILE A 126 36.58 32.45 -16.61
N TYR A 127 36.19 32.17 -17.85
CA TYR A 127 36.88 31.25 -18.72
C TYR A 127 37.62 32.06 -19.79
N GLU A 128 38.95 31.93 -19.84
CA GLU A 128 39.76 32.57 -20.86
C GLU A 128 40.73 31.57 -21.49
N ASN A 129 40.52 31.32 -22.78
CA ASN A 129 41.38 30.46 -23.59
C ASN A 129 42.21 31.28 -24.58
N TYR A 130 43.45 30.87 -24.79
CA TYR A 130 44.38 31.55 -25.70
C TYR A 130 45.02 30.57 -26.67
N GLU A 131 45.33 31.06 -27.86
CA GLU A 131 46.22 30.38 -28.80
C GLU A 131 47.46 31.22 -29.07
N LEU A 132 48.57 30.52 -29.32
CA LEU A 132 49.81 31.14 -29.78
C LEU A 132 49.66 31.56 -31.24
N ILE A 133 50.23 32.72 -31.56
CA ILE A 133 50.24 33.20 -32.92
C ILE A 133 51.43 32.59 -33.64
N TYR A 134 51.19 31.82 -34.70
CA TYR A 134 52.24 31.31 -35.59
C TYR A 134 52.29 32.18 -36.86
N SER A 135 53.43 32.84 -37.13
CA SER A 135 53.73 33.41 -38.46
C SER A 135 54.63 32.50 -39.32
N GLY A 136 55.01 31.32 -38.79
CA GLY A 136 55.81 30.28 -39.43
C GLY A 136 55.63 28.92 -38.72
N VAL A 137 56.61 28.01 -38.82
CA VAL A 137 56.56 26.68 -38.15
C VAL A 137 56.61 26.79 -36.62
N LEU A 138 57.22 27.86 -36.10
CA LEU A 138 57.33 28.14 -34.68
C LEU A 138 56.35 29.27 -34.26
N PRO A 139 55.85 29.27 -33.02
CA PRO A 139 55.01 30.34 -32.51
C PRO A 139 55.82 31.63 -32.35
N ASP A 140 55.25 32.77 -32.75
CA ASP A 140 55.80 34.11 -32.52
C ASP A 140 55.91 34.33 -31.01
N PRO A 141 57.14 34.52 -30.48
CA PRO A 141 57.33 34.75 -29.05
C PRO A 141 56.50 35.94 -28.56
N GLY A 142 55.64 35.71 -27.56
CA GLY A 142 54.85 36.75 -26.90
C GLY A 142 53.55 37.16 -27.60
N LYS A 143 53.28 36.69 -28.84
CA LYS A 143 52.02 36.99 -29.52
C LYS A 143 50.99 35.89 -29.24
N LYS A 144 49.92 36.26 -28.53
CA LYS A 144 48.78 35.39 -28.22
C LYS A 144 47.47 36.10 -28.52
N TYR A 145 46.41 35.35 -28.76
CA TYR A 145 45.06 35.89 -28.92
C TYR A 145 44.05 35.03 -28.17
N THR A 146 42.96 35.65 -27.70
CA THR A 146 41.97 35.01 -26.83
C THR A 146 40.96 34.26 -27.70
N THR A 147 41.15 32.96 -27.88
CA THR A 147 40.25 32.14 -28.69
C THR A 147 38.83 32.13 -28.14
N GLN A 148 38.70 32.20 -26.81
CA GLN A 148 37.41 32.21 -26.14
C GLN A 148 37.50 32.93 -24.80
N PHE A 149 36.55 33.83 -24.55
CA PHE A 149 36.36 34.52 -23.28
C PHE A 149 34.90 34.41 -22.88
N ILE A 150 34.62 33.93 -21.66
CA ILE A 150 33.26 33.79 -21.13
C ILE A 150 33.25 34.25 -19.69
N VAL A 151 32.25 35.06 -19.35
CA VAL A 151 31.88 35.36 -17.96
C VAL A 151 30.48 34.81 -17.72
N PHE A 152 30.36 33.87 -16.78
CA PHE A 152 29.08 33.32 -16.36
C PHE A 152 28.93 33.43 -14.85
N SER A 153 27.82 34.03 -14.40
CA SER A 153 27.48 34.06 -12.98
C SER A 153 25.99 33.91 -12.74
N TYR A 154 25.65 33.24 -11.64
CA TYR A 154 24.27 33.01 -11.24
C TYR A 154 24.12 32.91 -9.73
N GLU A 155 22.86 33.04 -9.30
CA GLU A 155 22.40 32.67 -7.97
C GLU A 155 21.30 31.62 -8.10
N ALA A 156 21.26 30.65 -7.19
CA ALA A 156 20.22 29.65 -7.19
C ALA A 156 19.86 29.18 -5.78
N GLU A 157 18.61 28.77 -5.58
CA GLU A 157 18.12 28.16 -4.34
C GLU A 157 17.60 26.74 -4.59
N ALA A 158 17.96 25.82 -3.69
CA ALA A 158 17.52 24.43 -3.66
C ALA A 158 16.93 24.11 -2.29
N LYS A 159 16.01 23.15 -2.27
CA LYS A 159 15.47 22.56 -1.05
C LYS A 159 15.72 21.06 -1.05
N GLY A 160 15.82 20.50 0.15
CA GLY A 160 15.94 19.06 0.32
C GLY A 160 16.09 18.67 1.77
N GLU A 161 16.79 17.57 2.04
CA GLU A 161 16.86 16.94 3.36
C GLU A 161 18.28 16.56 3.78
N LEU A 162 18.50 16.50 5.08
CA LEU A 162 19.64 15.89 5.76
C LEU A 162 19.14 14.67 6.52
N THR A 163 19.47 13.49 6.04
CA THR A 163 19.20 12.21 6.69
C THR A 163 20.44 11.78 7.48
N TYR A 164 20.28 11.25 8.69
CA TYR A 164 21.43 10.96 9.55
C TYR A 164 21.15 9.90 10.61
N LYS A 165 22.16 9.11 10.97
CA LYS A 165 22.15 8.22 12.16
C LYS A 165 22.54 8.98 13.42
N ASN A 166 22.34 8.36 14.59
CA ASN A 166 22.69 8.94 15.88
C ASN A 166 24.14 9.48 15.90
N GLY A 167 24.31 10.70 16.41
CA GLY A 167 25.61 11.37 16.45
C GLY A 167 26.22 11.71 15.08
N PHE A 168 25.45 11.63 13.98
CA PHE A 168 25.92 11.84 12.60
C PHE A 168 27.00 10.85 12.16
N SER A 169 27.03 9.64 12.72
CA SER A 169 27.99 8.60 12.30
C SER A 169 27.89 8.25 10.82
N GLU A 170 26.69 8.39 10.26
CA GLU A 170 26.39 8.38 8.83
C GLU A 170 25.40 9.51 8.57
N PHE A 171 25.56 10.21 7.45
CA PHE A 171 24.59 11.21 7.02
C PHE A 171 24.64 11.46 5.52
N GLN A 172 23.51 11.90 4.98
CA GLN A 172 23.36 12.33 3.61
C GLN A 172 22.52 13.60 3.56
N LEU A 173 23.10 14.67 3.04
CA LEU A 173 22.39 15.89 2.67
C LEU A 173 22.16 15.86 1.17
N MET A 174 20.93 16.08 0.72
CA MET A 174 20.62 16.26 -0.71
C MET A 174 19.66 17.43 -0.87
N ALA A 175 19.94 18.33 -1.82
CA ALA A 175 19.08 19.44 -2.19
C ALA A 175 19.05 19.63 -3.71
N PHE A 176 17.86 19.89 -4.25
CA PHE A 176 17.63 20.05 -5.69
C PHE A 176 17.06 21.43 -6.00
N GLY A 177 17.72 22.16 -6.90
CA GLY A 177 17.27 23.46 -7.36
C GLY A 177 16.11 23.35 -8.34
N THR A 178 15.48 24.50 -8.64
CA THR A 178 14.48 24.60 -9.71
C THR A 178 14.82 25.74 -10.67
N PRO A 179 14.37 25.66 -11.94
CA PRO A 179 14.50 26.77 -12.88
C PRO A 179 13.92 28.08 -12.32
N ALA A 180 12.77 28.03 -11.66
CA ALA A 180 12.08 29.19 -11.10
C ALA A 180 12.86 29.88 -9.95
N LYS A 181 13.80 29.18 -9.32
CA LYS A 181 14.63 29.69 -8.23
C LYS A 181 16.09 29.88 -8.66
N THR A 182 16.34 29.99 -9.96
CA THR A 182 17.66 30.25 -10.54
C THR A 182 17.66 31.59 -11.25
N ARG A 183 18.62 32.46 -10.93
CA ARG A 183 18.79 33.79 -11.51
C ARG A 183 20.17 33.93 -12.11
N ILE A 184 20.23 34.05 -13.44
CA ILE A 184 21.47 34.37 -14.16
C ILE A 184 21.78 35.85 -13.94
N ARG A 185 22.96 36.14 -13.39
CA ARG A 185 23.40 37.50 -13.06
C ARG A 185 24.20 38.12 -14.20
N LYS A 186 25.13 37.37 -14.79
CA LYS A 186 25.92 37.79 -15.95
C LYS A 186 26.13 36.61 -16.89
N LEU A 187 26.01 36.86 -18.19
CA LEU A 187 26.34 35.91 -19.24
C LEU A 187 26.77 36.69 -20.48
N PHE A 188 28.08 36.81 -20.70
CA PHE A 188 28.64 37.46 -21.89
C PHE A 188 30.00 36.86 -22.22
N GLY A 189 30.43 37.05 -23.47
CA GLY A 189 31.68 36.50 -23.93
C GLY A 189 31.91 36.76 -25.41
N TYR A 190 33.08 36.37 -25.89
CA TYR A 190 33.45 36.44 -27.29
C TYR A 190 34.40 35.30 -27.65
N SER A 191 34.49 35.01 -28.95
CA SER A 191 35.58 34.23 -29.52
C SER A 191 36.45 35.12 -30.40
N GLN A 192 37.73 34.78 -30.48
CA GLN A 192 38.60 35.28 -31.54
C GLN A 192 39.07 34.10 -32.39
N PHE A 193 39.15 34.29 -33.70
CA PHE A 193 39.59 33.26 -34.64
C PHE A 193 40.35 33.90 -35.78
N ARG A 194 41.20 33.11 -36.45
CA ARG A 194 41.89 33.55 -37.67
C ARG A 194 40.99 33.32 -38.87
N ASP A 195 40.82 34.36 -39.70
CA ASP A 195 40.20 34.20 -41.01
C ASP A 195 41.17 33.57 -42.03
N SER A 196 40.69 33.31 -43.25
CA SER A 196 41.49 32.74 -44.34
C SER A 196 42.69 33.61 -44.76
N LYS A 197 42.77 34.87 -44.30
CA LYS A 197 43.88 35.79 -44.53
C LYS A 197 44.78 35.92 -43.30
N ASN A 198 44.66 34.99 -42.34
CA ASN A 198 45.40 34.97 -41.08
C ASN A 198 45.17 36.23 -40.21
N LYS A 199 44.08 36.97 -40.43
CA LYS A 199 43.70 38.11 -39.58
C LYS A 199 42.84 37.62 -38.42
N ILE A 200 43.11 38.16 -37.23
CA ILE A 200 42.31 37.86 -36.04
C ILE A 200 40.98 38.60 -36.14
N ARG A 201 39.89 37.85 -36.14
CA ARG A 201 38.52 38.34 -36.08
C ARG A 201 37.96 38.08 -34.70
N ARG A 202 37.14 39.00 -34.21
CA ARG A 202 36.37 38.85 -32.99
C ARG A 202 34.91 38.65 -33.35
N ARG A 203 34.26 37.71 -32.66
CA ARG A 203 32.81 37.54 -32.67
C ARG A 203 32.32 37.54 -31.23
N ASP A 204 31.45 38.48 -30.90
CA ASP A 204 30.74 38.43 -29.62
C ASP A 204 29.65 37.35 -29.66
N TYR A 205 29.46 36.64 -28.55
CA TYR A 205 28.42 35.63 -28.46
C TYR A 205 27.03 36.27 -28.29
N HIS A 206 26.05 35.76 -29.02
CA HIS A 206 24.66 36.23 -28.99
C HIS A 206 23.80 35.28 -28.17
N PHE A 207 24.05 35.21 -26.85
CA PHE A 207 23.41 34.22 -25.98
C PHE A 207 21.87 34.33 -25.91
N GLY A 208 21.31 35.49 -26.24
CA GLY A 208 19.88 35.75 -26.15
C GLY A 208 19.38 35.71 -24.70
N GLN A 209 18.12 35.31 -24.49
CA GLN A 209 17.62 34.98 -23.16
C GLN A 209 17.93 33.52 -22.85
N PRO A 210 18.92 33.23 -21.98
CA PRO A 210 19.26 31.86 -21.63
C PRO A 210 18.10 31.16 -20.91
N THR A 211 17.91 29.87 -21.21
CA THR A 211 16.92 29.03 -20.52
C THR A 211 17.63 28.01 -19.65
N ILE A 212 17.12 27.76 -18.44
CA ILE A 212 17.73 26.77 -17.54
C ILE A 212 17.47 25.36 -18.10
N ARG A 213 18.51 24.73 -18.64
CA ARG A 213 18.48 23.34 -19.09
C ARG A 213 18.49 22.39 -17.89
N ARG A 214 19.33 22.70 -16.90
CA ARG A 214 19.49 21.91 -15.68
C ARG A 214 19.66 22.82 -14.47
N PRO A 215 18.79 22.74 -13.46
CA PRO A 215 19.03 23.44 -12.20
C PRO A 215 20.16 22.77 -11.42
N PHE A 216 20.77 23.51 -10.49
CA PHE A 216 21.86 22.96 -9.68
C PHE A 216 21.37 21.85 -8.73
N GLN A 217 22.30 20.99 -8.34
CA GLN A 217 22.09 19.97 -7.31
C GLN A 217 23.23 20.03 -6.31
N PHE A 218 22.92 19.88 -5.03
CA PHE A 218 23.90 19.90 -3.95
C PHE A 218 23.71 18.68 -3.07
N SER A 219 24.80 17.97 -2.77
CA SER A 219 24.76 16.89 -1.78
C SER A 219 26.03 16.79 -0.96
N ILE A 220 25.90 16.25 0.24
CA ILE A 220 27.00 15.88 1.14
C ILE A 220 26.76 14.46 1.60
N VAL A 221 27.77 13.59 1.54
CA VAL A 221 27.61 12.19 1.95
C VAL A 221 28.72 11.77 2.92
N PHE A 222 28.37 11.10 4.00
CA PHE A 222 29.29 10.53 4.97
C PHE A 222 28.80 9.14 5.43
N PRO A 223 29.67 8.13 5.57
CA PRO A 223 31.13 8.16 5.43
C PRO A 223 31.60 8.33 3.99
N VAL A 224 32.81 8.89 3.86
CA VAL A 224 33.46 9.09 2.58
C VAL A 224 34.12 7.78 2.17
N GLN A 225 33.72 7.21 1.05
CA GLN A 225 34.42 6.05 0.46
C GLN A 225 35.71 6.59 -0.20
N THR A 226 36.89 6.13 0.24
CA THR A 226 38.26 6.48 -0.26
C THR A 226 38.80 7.91 0.02
N ALA A 227 40.09 8.13 -0.31
CA ALA A 227 40.87 9.35 -0.03
C ALA A 227 40.43 10.54 -0.91
N LYS A 228 39.26 11.12 -0.59
CA LYS A 228 38.70 12.26 -1.34
C LYS A 228 39.10 13.59 -0.73
N LEU A 229 39.22 14.61 -1.57
CA LEU A 229 39.49 15.99 -1.15
C LEU A 229 38.23 16.70 -0.62
N THR A 230 37.05 16.24 -1.01
CA THR A 230 35.77 16.74 -0.50
C THR A 230 34.69 15.67 -0.57
N ASN A 231 33.70 15.76 0.31
CA ASN A 231 32.47 14.97 0.25
C ASN A 231 31.25 15.81 -0.13
N ILE A 232 31.49 17.03 -0.61
CA ILE A 232 30.50 17.89 -1.23
C ILE A 232 30.45 17.57 -2.72
N HIS A 233 29.22 17.45 -3.23
CA HIS A 233 28.94 17.35 -4.65
C HIS A 233 28.04 18.51 -5.04
N LEU A 234 28.55 19.41 -5.87
CA LEU A 234 27.79 20.45 -6.52
C LEU A 234 27.75 20.18 -8.01
N ARG A 235 26.55 19.85 -8.51
CA ARG A 235 26.29 19.88 -9.95
C ARG A 235 25.80 21.28 -10.32
N PRO A 236 26.44 21.94 -11.31
CA PRO A 236 26.15 23.32 -11.63
C PRO A 236 24.79 23.52 -12.30
N VAL A 237 24.38 24.79 -12.39
CA VAL A 237 23.36 25.21 -13.36
C VAL A 237 23.90 25.05 -14.78
N GLU A 238 23.10 24.46 -15.67
CA GLU A 238 23.34 24.47 -17.11
C GLU A 238 22.25 25.28 -17.81
N VAL A 239 22.66 26.10 -18.78
CA VAL A 239 21.77 26.98 -19.54
C VAL A 239 21.90 26.72 -21.03
N ASN A 240 20.79 26.71 -21.74
CA ASN A 240 20.79 26.77 -23.20
C ASN A 240 20.82 28.23 -23.65
N THR A 241 21.58 28.51 -24.72
CA THR A 241 21.67 29.84 -25.32
C THR A 241 21.16 29.82 -26.76
N LYS A 242 20.98 31.00 -27.36
CA LYS A 242 20.65 31.14 -28.79
C LYS A 242 21.88 31.22 -29.71
N ASP A 243 23.09 31.16 -29.17
CA ASP A 243 24.30 31.22 -29.98
C ASP A 243 24.71 29.81 -30.44
N ASP A 244 24.75 29.60 -31.76
CA ASP A 244 25.07 28.29 -32.35
C ASP A 244 26.49 27.79 -32.03
N TRP A 245 27.43 28.68 -31.69
CA TRP A 245 28.79 28.30 -31.29
C TRP A 245 28.88 27.94 -29.80
N MET A 246 27.85 28.29 -29.03
CA MET A 246 27.79 28.01 -27.61
C MET A 246 26.37 27.65 -27.16
N PRO A 247 25.82 26.53 -27.66
CA PRO A 247 24.44 26.17 -27.40
C PRO A 247 24.17 25.86 -25.92
N THR A 248 25.21 25.56 -25.13
CA THR A 248 25.08 25.31 -23.69
C THR A 248 26.27 25.89 -22.92
N ILE A 249 25.99 26.47 -21.74
CA ILE A 249 27.00 26.92 -20.77
C ILE A 249 26.68 26.30 -19.41
N ALA A 250 27.70 25.81 -18.72
CA ALA A 250 27.60 25.22 -17.39
C ALA A 250 28.34 26.05 -16.34
N GLY A 251 27.81 26.03 -15.13
CA GLY A 251 28.43 26.62 -13.95
C GLY A 251 29.66 25.85 -13.45
N SER A 252 30.08 26.18 -12.23
CA SER A 252 31.14 25.55 -11.48
C SER A 252 30.66 24.28 -10.81
N GLN A 253 31.44 23.23 -11.01
CA GLN A 253 31.23 21.93 -10.39
C GLN A 253 32.23 21.74 -9.25
N VAL A 254 31.75 21.20 -8.13
CA VAL A 254 32.60 20.77 -7.00
C VAL A 254 32.35 19.28 -6.83
N PHE A 255 33.39 18.47 -7.02
CA PHE A 255 33.34 17.02 -6.85
C PHE A 255 34.69 16.50 -6.36
N GLU A 256 34.75 15.21 -6.10
CA GLU A 256 35.81 14.52 -5.35
C GLU A 256 37.22 14.72 -5.92
N ASN A 257 37.32 14.96 -7.24
CA ASN A 257 38.56 15.12 -8.00
C ASN A 257 38.63 16.47 -8.73
N SER A 258 37.97 17.53 -8.24
CA SER A 258 38.11 18.85 -8.87
C SER A 258 39.56 19.32 -8.78
N TYR A 259 40.31 19.14 -9.87
CA TYR A 259 41.70 19.56 -9.98
C TYR A 259 41.82 21.05 -9.66
N GLY A 260 42.74 21.38 -8.74
CA GLY A 260 43.01 22.76 -8.33
C GLY A 260 42.30 23.25 -7.07
N LEU A 261 41.44 22.44 -6.43
CA LEU A 261 40.99 22.74 -5.07
C LEU A 261 42.19 22.72 -4.12
N THR A 262 42.55 23.89 -3.59
CA THR A 262 43.74 24.07 -2.73
C THR A 262 43.52 23.61 -1.30
N LYS A 263 42.26 23.41 -0.89
CA LYS A 263 41.88 23.04 0.48
C LYS A 263 41.01 21.78 0.48
N GLN A 264 41.41 20.78 1.26
CA GLN A 264 40.56 19.64 1.58
C GLN A 264 39.37 20.12 2.44
N PHE A 265 38.15 19.77 2.04
CA PHE A 265 36.92 20.13 2.74
C PHE A 265 36.02 18.90 2.88
N ILE A 266 36.20 18.17 3.98
CA ILE A 266 35.39 17.00 4.32
C ILE A 266 34.51 17.38 5.50
N VAL A 267 33.19 17.37 5.31
CA VAL A 267 32.27 17.51 6.42
C VAL A 267 32.24 16.21 7.20
N THR A 268 32.79 16.25 8.40
CA THR A 268 32.83 15.14 9.37
C THR A 268 31.56 15.13 10.24
N PRO A 269 31.30 14.04 11.00
CA PRO A 269 30.23 14.00 11.99
C PRO A 269 30.29 15.15 13.01
N ARG A 270 31.51 15.53 13.41
CA ARG A 270 31.75 16.63 14.36
C ARG A 270 31.30 17.98 13.76
N GLU A 271 31.69 18.27 12.52
CA GLU A 271 31.31 19.51 11.84
C GLU A 271 29.82 19.53 11.53
N MET A 272 29.24 18.44 11.03
CA MET A 272 27.80 18.37 10.78
C MET A 272 26.99 18.65 12.05
N LYS A 273 27.41 18.10 13.19
CA LYS A 273 26.79 18.40 14.49
C LYS A 273 26.88 19.89 14.86
N GLN A 274 28.00 20.55 14.56
CA GLN A 274 28.17 21.99 14.76
C GLN A 274 27.28 22.81 13.82
N PHE A 275 27.21 22.43 12.54
CA PHE A 275 26.35 23.08 11.54
C PHE A 275 24.88 22.98 11.90
N VAL A 276 24.40 21.80 12.31
CA VAL A 276 23.03 21.60 12.79
C VAL A 276 22.76 22.47 14.02
N LYS A 277 23.69 22.54 14.98
CA LYS A 277 23.56 23.41 16.16
C LYS A 277 23.50 24.90 15.80
N ALA A 278 24.26 25.32 14.79
CA ALA A 278 24.29 26.70 14.29
C ALA A 278 23.11 27.03 13.35
N GLY A 279 22.34 26.03 12.93
CA GLY A 279 21.25 26.18 11.95
C GLY A 279 21.72 26.26 10.49
N GLY A 280 22.97 25.91 10.20
CA GLY A 280 23.54 26.00 8.85
C GLY A 280 25.05 26.22 8.81
N PHE A 281 25.57 26.44 7.60
CA PHE A 281 26.95 26.87 7.34
C PHE A 281 27.06 27.65 6.02
N ARG A 282 28.17 28.37 5.83
CA ARG A 282 28.47 29.08 4.58
C ARG A 282 29.93 28.89 4.22
N GLU A 283 30.21 28.47 2.99
CA GLU A 283 31.56 28.22 2.50
C GLU A 283 31.76 28.76 1.10
N THR A 284 32.98 29.26 0.83
CA THR A 284 33.38 29.77 -0.48
C THR A 284 34.56 28.96 -1.00
N PHE A 285 34.36 28.33 -2.15
CA PHE A 285 35.37 27.58 -2.89
C PHE A 285 35.90 28.45 -4.02
N GLN A 286 37.21 28.56 -4.11
CA GLN A 286 37.90 29.25 -5.20
C GLN A 286 39.01 28.34 -5.73
N TRP A 287 39.07 28.19 -7.04
CA TRP A 287 40.15 27.45 -7.68
C TRP A 287 40.40 27.97 -9.09
N ARG A 288 41.61 27.71 -9.58
CA ARG A 288 42.05 28.01 -10.93
C ARG A 288 42.37 26.70 -11.65
N TYR A 289 41.69 26.41 -12.75
CA TYR A 289 41.95 25.21 -13.54
C TYR A 289 43.05 25.48 -14.57
N PRO A 290 44.22 24.80 -14.49
CA PRO A 290 45.24 24.90 -15.53
C PRO A 290 44.81 24.07 -16.74
N GLN A 291 44.82 24.66 -17.93
CA GLN A 291 44.62 23.90 -19.17
C GLN A 291 45.97 23.37 -19.71
N PRO A 292 45.98 22.25 -20.45
CA PRO A 292 47.18 21.80 -21.16
C PRO A 292 47.72 22.93 -22.04
N ASN A 293 49.03 23.18 -22.00
CA ASN A 293 49.73 24.28 -22.71
C ASN A 293 49.72 25.64 -21.99
N VAL A 294 50.24 25.64 -20.76
CA VAL A 294 50.94 26.71 -19.99
C VAL A 294 50.23 28.05 -19.74
N LYS A 295 49.16 28.46 -20.42
CA LYS A 295 48.59 29.82 -20.27
C LYS A 295 47.06 30.01 -20.31
N PRO A 296 46.18 29.06 -20.65
CA PRO A 296 44.75 29.24 -20.37
C PRO A 296 44.47 28.96 -18.90
N TRP A 297 43.67 29.81 -18.26
CA TRP A 297 43.16 29.59 -16.92
C TRP A 297 41.64 29.78 -16.89
N GLU A 298 41.00 28.99 -16.04
CA GLU A 298 39.61 29.19 -15.68
C GLU A 298 39.53 29.52 -14.21
N ASP A 299 39.10 30.73 -13.89
CA ASP A 299 38.87 31.18 -12.52
C ASP A 299 37.43 30.86 -12.14
N ARG A 300 37.27 30.06 -11.08
CA ARG A 300 35.97 29.64 -10.56
C ARG A 300 35.84 30.05 -9.10
N GLN A 301 34.69 30.63 -8.77
CA GLN A 301 34.32 30.95 -7.40
C GLN A 301 32.88 30.53 -7.15
N VAL A 302 32.68 29.66 -6.16
CA VAL A 302 31.36 29.23 -5.70
C VAL A 302 31.21 29.53 -4.23
N THR A 303 30.14 30.21 -3.85
CA THR A 303 29.71 30.32 -2.45
C THR A 303 28.46 29.48 -2.24
N VAL A 304 28.50 28.57 -1.28
CA VAL A 304 27.37 27.76 -0.85
C VAL A 304 26.97 28.20 0.56
N ALA A 305 25.70 28.54 0.76
CA ALA A 305 25.10 28.75 2.07
C ALA A 305 24.02 27.70 2.30
N VAL A 306 24.19 26.87 3.32
CA VAL A 306 23.24 25.82 3.73
C VAL A 306 22.55 26.28 5.00
N GLU A 307 21.23 26.32 4.97
CA GLU A 307 20.36 26.51 6.14
C GLU A 307 19.79 25.13 6.52
N ILE A 308 20.02 24.70 7.76
CA ILE A 308 19.53 23.42 8.29
C ILE A 308 18.41 23.71 9.27
N GLY A 309 17.21 23.18 8.99
CA GLY A 309 16.06 23.30 9.86
C GLY A 309 16.21 22.55 11.18
N LYS A 310 15.28 22.79 12.10
CA LYS A 310 15.24 22.11 13.40
C LYS A 310 14.58 20.74 13.28
N ALA A 311 14.99 19.79 14.13
CA ALA A 311 14.30 18.52 14.28
C ALA A 311 12.87 18.76 14.71
N CYS A 312 11.94 18.02 14.13
CA CYS A 312 10.56 18.02 14.59
C CYS A 312 10.50 17.30 15.94
N ASP A 313 10.51 18.05 17.03
CA ASP A 313 10.32 17.51 18.38
C ASP A 313 8.84 17.26 18.71
N ALA A 314 7.93 17.38 17.72
CA ALA A 314 6.51 17.19 17.95
C ALA A 314 6.19 15.71 18.24
N LYS A 315 5.72 15.42 19.45
CA LYS A 315 5.21 14.11 19.83
C LYS A 315 3.69 14.14 19.85
N LEU A 316 3.04 13.41 18.95
CA LEU A 316 1.59 13.27 18.87
C LEU A 316 1.19 11.88 19.38
N TYR A 317 0.13 11.79 20.19
CA TYR A 317 -0.50 10.52 20.57
C TYR A 317 -2.00 10.67 20.80
N ILE A 318 -2.76 9.65 20.42
CA ILE A 318 -4.19 9.52 20.63
C ILE A 318 -4.43 9.09 22.09
N VAL A 319 -5.20 9.90 22.80
CA VAL A 319 -5.61 9.66 24.19
C VAL A 319 -6.92 8.87 24.24
N SER A 320 -7.82 9.08 23.28
CA SER A 320 -9.09 8.37 23.16
C SER A 320 -9.47 8.22 21.68
N PRO A 321 -9.86 7.01 21.22
CA PRO A 321 -9.95 5.78 22.00
C PRO A 321 -8.58 5.22 22.42
N THR A 322 -8.55 4.46 23.52
CA THR A 322 -7.36 3.69 23.94
C THR A 322 -7.45 2.27 23.40
N LYS A 323 -6.33 1.52 23.38
CA LYS A 323 -6.32 0.10 22.98
C LYS A 323 -7.30 -0.77 23.78
N ASN A 324 -7.60 -0.39 25.03
CA ASN A 324 -8.53 -1.12 25.91
C ASN A 324 -9.98 -0.58 25.85
N MET A 325 -10.21 0.57 25.21
CA MET A 325 -11.52 1.20 25.02
C MET A 325 -11.77 1.45 23.54
N ASN A 326 -11.73 0.39 22.74
CA ASN A 326 -11.79 0.46 21.29
C ASN A 326 -13.01 -0.26 20.68
N ARG A 327 -13.96 -0.71 21.49
CA ARG A 327 -15.21 -1.36 21.05
C ARG A 327 -16.36 -0.36 21.13
N PHE A 328 -17.08 -0.17 20.04
CA PHE A 328 -18.18 0.80 19.94
C PHE A 328 -19.40 0.14 19.29
N CYS A 329 -20.59 0.36 19.86
CA CYS A 329 -21.83 -0.18 19.34
C CYS A 329 -22.81 0.95 18.99
N TYR A 330 -23.53 0.82 17.88
CA TYR A 330 -24.71 1.64 17.63
C TYR A 330 -25.74 1.45 18.75
N ASN A 331 -26.45 2.52 19.10
CA ASN A 331 -27.55 2.43 20.06
C ASN A 331 -28.83 1.83 19.43
N ASN A 332 -29.85 1.60 20.25
CA ASN A 332 -31.12 1.01 19.83
C ASN A 332 -32.12 2.03 19.24
N ALA A 333 -31.73 3.30 19.05
CA ALA A 333 -32.63 4.34 18.55
C ALA A 333 -33.01 4.10 17.07
N LYS A 334 -34.05 4.79 16.58
CA LYS A 334 -34.46 4.77 15.16
C LYS A 334 -34.55 6.21 14.64
N PRO A 335 -33.57 6.69 13.86
CA PRO A 335 -32.40 5.96 13.38
C PRO A 335 -31.37 5.68 14.49
N GLY A 336 -30.63 4.57 14.35
CA GLY A 336 -29.56 4.21 15.28
C GLY A 336 -28.37 5.15 15.16
N GLU A 337 -27.68 5.38 16.27
CA GLU A 337 -26.56 6.33 16.35
C GLU A 337 -25.32 5.70 16.99
N LEU A 338 -24.15 5.99 16.41
CA LEU A 338 -22.82 5.69 16.94
C LEU A 338 -22.06 6.99 17.17
N LYS A 339 -21.59 7.20 18.40
CA LYS A 339 -20.80 8.38 18.79
C LYS A 339 -19.37 7.99 19.13
N LEU A 340 -18.40 8.64 18.51
CA LEU A 340 -16.98 8.53 18.83
C LEU A 340 -16.46 9.86 19.38
N TYR A 341 -15.81 9.81 20.54
CA TYR A 341 -15.15 10.96 21.15
C TYR A 341 -13.64 10.81 21.02
N LEU A 342 -13.08 11.51 20.02
CA LEU A 342 -11.67 11.45 19.68
C LEU A 342 -10.90 12.51 20.45
N LYS A 343 -9.76 12.12 21.01
CA LYS A 343 -8.86 13.04 21.71
C LYS A 343 -7.42 12.68 21.44
N ALA A 344 -6.60 13.65 21.10
CA ALA A 344 -5.16 13.51 20.96
C ALA A 344 -4.43 14.62 21.73
N LYS A 345 -3.15 14.40 22.01
CA LYS A 345 -2.25 15.37 22.62
C LYS A 345 -1.00 15.49 21.76
N VAL A 346 -0.49 16.71 21.66
CA VAL A 346 0.78 16.99 20.99
C VAL A 346 1.71 17.78 21.90
N THR A 347 3.00 17.46 21.89
CA THR A 347 4.05 18.22 22.56
C THR A 347 5.00 18.77 21.53
N PRO A 348 5.22 20.09 21.41
CA PRO A 348 4.67 21.16 22.25
C PRO A 348 3.19 21.45 21.97
N ALA A 349 2.46 21.87 23.01
CA ALA A 349 1.00 22.10 22.97
C ALA A 349 0.55 23.18 21.98
N LYS A 350 1.47 24.06 21.53
CA LYS A 350 1.17 25.09 20.51
C LYS A 350 0.61 24.51 19.21
N TYR A 351 0.84 23.22 18.93
CA TYR A 351 0.39 22.51 17.74
C TYR A 351 -0.97 21.81 17.90
N GLU A 352 -1.63 21.89 19.05
CA GLU A 352 -2.88 21.15 19.31
C GLU A 352 -3.99 21.46 18.30
N LYS A 353 -4.09 22.72 17.86
CA LYS A 353 -5.10 23.16 16.89
C LYS A 353 -4.86 22.64 15.49
N ASP A 354 -3.65 22.17 15.19
CA ASP A 354 -3.22 21.73 13.87
C ASP A 354 -3.33 20.21 13.67
N ILE A 355 -3.77 19.48 14.69
CA ILE A 355 -4.01 18.03 14.60
C ILE A 355 -5.15 17.79 13.60
N LYS A 356 -4.91 17.00 12.57
CA LYS A 356 -5.89 16.59 11.55
C LYS A 356 -6.28 15.13 11.77
N TRP A 357 -7.57 14.83 11.79
CA TRP A 357 -8.06 13.47 11.97
C TRP A 357 -8.48 12.83 10.66
N THR A 358 -8.07 11.58 10.46
CA THR A 358 -8.65 10.68 9.46
C THR A 358 -9.60 9.73 10.17
N ILE A 359 -10.87 9.82 9.79
CA ILE A 359 -11.99 9.11 10.40
C ILE A 359 -12.49 8.09 9.37
N PRO A 360 -12.76 6.83 9.76
CA PRO A 360 -13.15 5.79 8.81
C PRO A 360 -14.48 6.12 8.15
N ASP A 361 -14.56 5.94 6.84
CA ASP A 361 -15.84 6.00 6.12
C ASP A 361 -16.60 4.68 6.32
N ILE A 362 -17.91 4.83 6.48
CA ILE A 362 -18.87 3.74 6.62
C ILE A 362 -19.95 3.99 5.58
N LYS A 363 -20.25 3.02 4.72
CA LYS A 363 -21.23 3.20 3.65
C LYS A 363 -22.66 3.21 4.18
N ASP A 364 -23.54 3.89 3.45
CA ASP A 364 -24.98 3.99 3.71
C ASP A 364 -25.37 4.67 5.04
N VAL A 365 -24.44 5.37 5.70
CA VAL A 365 -24.70 6.12 6.94
C VAL A 365 -24.37 7.59 6.78
N THR A 366 -25.03 8.44 7.56
CA THR A 366 -24.71 9.88 7.63
C THR A 366 -23.63 10.08 8.68
N CYS A 367 -22.49 10.68 8.31
CA CYS A 367 -21.39 10.98 9.23
C CYS A 367 -21.27 12.48 9.44
N THR A 368 -21.41 12.95 10.68
CA THR A 368 -21.13 14.34 11.06
C THR A 368 -19.90 14.41 11.96
N LYS A 369 -19.11 15.47 11.78
CA LYS A 369 -17.84 15.69 12.48
C LYS A 369 -17.91 17.06 13.14
N THR A 370 -17.43 17.17 14.37
CA THR A 370 -17.38 18.45 15.08
C THR A 370 -16.03 18.59 15.77
N PRO A 371 -15.19 19.54 15.33
CA PRO A 371 -15.37 20.46 14.19
C PRO A 371 -15.37 19.77 12.81
N ASP A 372 -15.82 20.50 11.78
CA ASP A 372 -15.72 20.12 10.36
C ASP A 372 -15.01 21.24 9.58
N PRO A 373 -13.80 21.03 9.02
CA PRO A 373 -13.05 19.78 8.96
C PRO A 373 -12.64 19.24 10.34
N PRO A 374 -12.39 17.92 10.49
CA PRO A 374 -12.08 17.29 11.77
C PRO A 374 -10.65 17.61 12.21
N VAL A 375 -10.47 18.82 12.76
CA VAL A 375 -9.19 19.37 13.21
C VAL A 375 -9.19 19.72 14.69
N GLY A 376 -8.01 19.78 15.30
CA GLY A 376 -7.82 20.12 16.70
C GLY A 376 -7.68 18.90 17.63
N PRO A 377 -7.49 19.14 18.94
CA PRO A 377 -7.13 18.10 19.91
C PRO A 377 -8.32 17.21 20.30
N LYS A 378 -9.55 17.62 19.97
CA LYS A 378 -10.78 16.88 20.23
C LYS A 378 -11.69 16.95 19.01
N VAL A 379 -12.21 15.80 18.59
CA VAL A 379 -13.22 15.70 17.54
C VAL A 379 -14.34 14.78 18.02
N THR A 380 -15.59 15.18 17.82
CA THR A 380 -16.75 14.30 17.98
C THR A 380 -17.21 13.83 16.62
N VAL A 381 -17.39 12.53 16.46
CA VAL A 381 -17.91 11.91 15.24
C VAL A 381 -19.24 11.24 15.57
N VAL A 382 -20.26 11.49 14.76
CA VAL A 382 -21.58 10.88 14.91
C VAL A 382 -21.97 10.21 13.59
N TYR A 383 -22.13 8.89 13.63
CA TYR A 383 -22.75 8.16 12.52
C TYR A 383 -24.22 7.92 12.83
N ARG A 384 -25.10 8.25 11.88
CA ARG A 384 -26.55 8.03 11.97
C ARG A 384 -27.00 7.07 10.89
N ASN A 385 -27.99 6.25 11.24
CA ASN A 385 -28.39 5.03 10.53
C ASN A 385 -27.37 3.92 10.69
N LEU A 386 -27.85 2.68 10.64
CA LEU A 386 -26.98 1.52 10.53
C LEU A 386 -26.65 1.26 9.05
N PRO A 387 -25.46 0.74 8.73
CA PRO A 387 -25.11 0.31 7.38
C PRO A 387 -26.05 -0.76 6.83
N LYS A 388 -26.17 -0.85 5.50
CA LYS A 388 -26.94 -1.93 4.84
C LYS A 388 -26.23 -3.27 4.90
N LYS A 389 -24.90 -3.27 4.89
CA LYS A 389 -24.09 -4.50 4.80
C LYS A 389 -23.38 -4.82 6.11
N ASN A 390 -23.39 -6.09 6.52
CA ASN A 390 -22.64 -6.56 7.69
C ASN A 390 -21.12 -6.27 7.57
N SER A 391 -20.59 -6.29 6.35
CA SER A 391 -19.17 -6.00 6.06
C SER A 391 -18.73 -4.57 6.39
N GLU A 392 -19.66 -3.65 6.61
CA GLU A 392 -19.34 -2.26 6.97
C GLU A 392 -19.01 -2.12 8.48
N PHE A 393 -19.39 -3.09 9.30
CA PHE A 393 -18.98 -3.20 10.71
C PHE A 393 -17.57 -3.78 10.86
N GLY A 394 -17.14 -3.97 12.09
CA GLY A 394 -15.86 -4.60 12.42
C GLY A 394 -14.70 -3.64 12.60
N LYS A 395 -13.50 -4.12 12.28
CA LYS A 395 -12.25 -3.38 12.54
C LYS A 395 -12.16 -2.15 11.63
N LYS A 396 -11.85 -0.99 12.22
CA LYS A 396 -11.57 0.27 11.53
C LYS A 396 -10.37 0.96 12.20
N THR A 397 -9.74 1.89 11.50
CA THR A 397 -8.58 2.62 12.03
C THR A 397 -8.88 4.12 12.05
N ILE A 398 -8.54 4.77 13.18
CA ILE A 398 -8.56 6.23 13.33
C ILE A 398 -7.11 6.70 13.33
N VAL A 399 -6.84 7.80 12.63
CA VAL A 399 -5.49 8.39 12.55
C VAL A 399 -5.54 9.85 12.94
N ALA A 400 -4.61 10.27 13.80
CA ALA A 400 -4.33 11.68 14.08
C ALA A 400 -3.00 12.06 13.43
N LYS A 401 -2.94 13.18 12.71
CA LYS A 401 -1.76 13.67 12.00
C LYS A 401 -1.47 15.12 12.37
N LEU A 402 -0.20 15.46 12.48
CA LEU A 402 0.28 16.83 12.54
C LEU A 402 1.09 17.11 11.28
N ASP A 403 0.87 18.27 10.66
CA ASP A 403 1.66 18.72 9.51
C ASP A 403 1.79 20.26 9.53
N VAL A 404 2.81 20.77 10.22
CA VAL A 404 3.04 22.21 10.39
C VAL A 404 4.52 22.58 10.37
N SER A 405 4.89 23.57 9.57
CA SER A 405 6.24 24.15 9.53
C SER A 405 7.36 23.10 9.36
N GLY A 406 7.13 22.08 8.52
CA GLY A 406 8.08 20.97 8.31
C GLY A 406 8.11 19.94 9.45
N CYS A 407 7.16 20.01 10.38
CA CYS A 407 7.03 19.11 11.51
C CYS A 407 5.84 18.17 11.31
N LYS A 408 6.13 16.87 11.17
CA LYS A 408 5.13 15.81 10.96
C LYS A 408 5.17 14.81 12.10
N ALA A 409 4.00 14.52 12.64
CA ALA A 409 3.81 13.48 13.66
C ALA A 409 2.49 12.75 13.38
N MET A 410 2.41 11.47 13.74
CA MET A 410 1.21 10.67 13.51
C MET A 410 1.04 9.66 14.63
N ASP A 411 -0.20 9.36 14.98
CA ASP A 411 -0.56 8.21 15.80
C ASP A 411 -1.88 7.61 15.29
N GLU A 412 -2.07 6.32 15.53
CA GLU A 412 -3.22 5.56 15.03
C GLU A 412 -3.75 4.58 16.06
N VAL A 413 -5.05 4.30 15.98
CA VAL A 413 -5.71 3.33 16.86
C VAL A 413 -6.77 2.55 16.11
N ASP A 414 -6.74 1.23 16.27
CA ASP A 414 -7.76 0.33 15.76
C ASP A 414 -8.96 0.28 16.71
N ILE A 415 -10.14 0.46 16.14
CA ILE A 415 -11.44 0.32 16.79
C ILE A 415 -12.23 -0.84 16.16
N LYS A 416 -13.23 -1.33 16.88
CA LYS A 416 -14.22 -2.30 16.42
C LYS A 416 -15.60 -1.70 16.54
N ILE A 417 -16.36 -1.70 15.46
CA ILE A 417 -17.73 -1.18 15.40
C ILE A 417 -18.72 -2.34 15.34
N PHE A 418 -19.77 -2.27 16.16
CA PHE A 418 -20.79 -3.30 16.35
C PHE A 418 -22.20 -2.74 16.15
N PHE A 419 -23.16 -3.63 15.89
CA PHE A 419 -24.59 -3.31 15.89
C PHE A 419 -25.31 -3.93 17.11
N PRO A 420 -26.39 -3.30 17.61
CA PRO A 420 -27.16 -3.87 18.71
C PRO A 420 -27.93 -5.08 18.21
N ARG A 421 -27.58 -6.28 18.68
CA ARG A 421 -28.04 -7.57 18.14
C ARG A 421 -29.57 -7.68 18.05
N ASP A 422 -30.24 -7.30 19.14
CA ASP A 422 -31.66 -7.61 19.35
C ASP A 422 -32.60 -6.46 18.95
N ALA A 423 -32.06 -5.31 18.54
CA ALA A 423 -32.85 -4.17 18.06
C ALA A 423 -33.37 -4.39 16.63
N LYS A 424 -34.32 -3.57 16.19
CA LYS A 424 -34.92 -3.58 14.83
C LYS A 424 -34.68 -2.26 14.07
N ASN A 425 -33.50 -1.68 14.26
CA ASN A 425 -33.11 -0.39 13.68
C ASN A 425 -32.14 -0.51 12.49
N ASN A 426 -31.98 -1.71 11.93
CA ASN A 426 -31.42 -1.92 10.60
C ASN A 426 -32.24 -1.16 9.52
N PRO A 427 -31.69 -0.97 8.30
CA PRO A 427 -32.34 -0.18 7.25
C PRO A 427 -33.74 -0.65 6.85
N ASP A 428 -34.02 -1.95 6.88
CA ASP A 428 -35.33 -2.48 6.51
C ASP A 428 -36.33 -2.36 7.67
N GLY A 429 -35.84 -2.44 8.91
CA GLY A 429 -36.59 -2.24 10.14
C GLY A 429 -37.69 -3.28 10.40
N LYS A 430 -37.72 -4.37 9.63
CA LYS A 430 -38.69 -5.47 9.74
C LYS A 430 -38.23 -6.53 10.73
N ASP A 431 -37.02 -7.02 10.52
CA ASP A 431 -36.43 -8.13 11.25
C ASP A 431 -35.47 -7.63 12.34
N PRO A 432 -35.15 -8.43 13.38
CA PRO A 432 -34.07 -8.09 14.30
C PRO A 432 -32.73 -7.99 13.58
N ASN A 433 -31.85 -7.12 14.09
CA ASN A 433 -30.56 -6.82 13.46
C ASN A 433 -29.70 -8.07 13.28
N TRP A 434 -29.71 -9.00 14.24
CA TRP A 434 -28.98 -10.26 14.10
C TRP A 434 -29.40 -11.04 12.87
N PHE A 435 -30.70 -11.16 12.60
CA PHE A 435 -31.18 -11.87 11.44
C PHE A 435 -30.77 -11.10 10.18
N TYR A 436 -31.10 -9.80 10.13
CA TYR A 436 -30.81 -8.94 9.00
C TYR A 436 -29.34 -8.98 8.55
N TYR A 437 -28.40 -9.00 9.51
CA TYR A 437 -26.96 -9.00 9.21
C TYR A 437 -26.38 -10.40 9.07
N TRP A 438 -26.77 -11.38 9.90
CA TRP A 438 -26.20 -12.73 9.82
C TRP A 438 -26.62 -13.47 8.55
N VAL A 439 -27.80 -13.19 7.97
CA VAL A 439 -28.20 -13.73 6.65
C VAL A 439 -27.25 -13.32 5.51
N GLN A 440 -26.40 -12.31 5.73
CA GLN A 440 -25.43 -11.80 4.76
C GLN A 440 -24.02 -12.43 4.93
N THR A 441 -23.85 -13.31 5.91
CA THR A 441 -22.55 -13.92 6.27
C THR A 441 -22.46 -15.36 5.79
N ALA A 442 -21.29 -15.99 5.98
CA ALA A 442 -21.15 -17.43 5.72
C ALA A 442 -21.98 -18.32 6.64
N ALA A 443 -22.53 -17.78 7.74
CA ALA A 443 -23.45 -18.51 8.61
C ALA A 443 -24.81 -18.79 7.94
N ALA A 444 -25.15 -18.11 6.85
CA ALA A 444 -26.44 -18.26 6.19
C ALA A 444 -26.35 -19.15 4.95
N THR A 445 -26.63 -20.45 5.13
CA THR A 445 -26.65 -21.40 4.02
C THR A 445 -27.83 -21.09 3.11
N LEU A 446 -27.57 -20.76 1.84
CA LEU A 446 -28.60 -20.20 0.94
C LEU A 446 -29.31 -18.99 1.55
N GLY A 447 -28.58 -18.05 2.17
CA GLY A 447 -29.16 -16.92 2.93
C GLY A 447 -30.24 -16.10 2.22
N SER A 448 -30.21 -16.00 0.88
CA SER A 448 -31.28 -15.35 0.09
C SER A 448 -32.64 -16.06 0.18
N LYS A 449 -32.63 -17.33 0.60
CA LYS A 449 -33.79 -18.19 0.85
C LYS A 449 -34.21 -18.24 2.31
N ALA A 450 -33.44 -17.68 3.24
CA ALA A 450 -33.86 -17.58 4.63
C ALA A 450 -34.95 -16.50 4.80
N ARG A 451 -35.97 -16.77 5.62
CA ARG A 451 -36.96 -15.78 6.06
C ARG A 451 -37.10 -15.83 7.57
N TYR A 452 -37.28 -14.67 8.19
CA TYR A 452 -37.53 -14.60 9.62
C TYR A 452 -39.04 -14.71 9.87
N ASP A 453 -39.44 -15.68 10.68
CA ASP A 453 -40.86 -15.92 11.00
C ASP A 453 -41.25 -15.43 12.40
N GLY A 454 -40.28 -15.02 13.20
CA GLY A 454 -40.50 -14.53 14.56
C GLY A 454 -41.15 -15.58 15.47
N PHE A 455 -42.39 -15.32 15.90
CA PHE A 455 -43.08 -16.06 16.98
C PHE A 455 -43.80 -17.34 16.54
N LYS A 456 -44.04 -17.54 15.25
CA LYS A 456 -44.89 -18.63 14.74
C LYS A 456 -44.33 -20.03 14.99
N CYS A 457 -43.04 -20.17 15.27
CA CYS A 457 -42.44 -21.45 15.63
C CYS A 457 -42.83 -21.99 17.01
N LYS A 458 -43.59 -21.22 17.83
CA LYS A 458 -44.10 -21.71 19.13
C LYS A 458 -45.53 -22.28 19.07
N GLN A 459 -46.30 -22.06 18.02
CA GLN A 459 -47.71 -22.45 18.00
C GLN A 459 -48.18 -22.83 16.59
N GLU A 460 -48.21 -24.14 16.34
CA GLU A 460 -49.26 -24.87 15.62
C GLU A 460 -48.78 -26.33 15.42
N GLY A 461 -49.10 -27.25 16.34
CA GLY A 461 -48.82 -28.68 16.10
C GLY A 461 -48.61 -29.63 17.28
N GLY A 462 -48.55 -29.15 18.53
CA GLY A 462 -48.61 -30.04 19.70
C GLY A 462 -47.38 -30.93 20.00
N LEU A 463 -46.23 -30.72 19.36
CA LEU A 463 -45.01 -31.50 19.65
C LEU A 463 -44.12 -30.93 20.77
N GLY A 464 -44.44 -29.77 21.35
CA GLY A 464 -43.81 -29.28 22.59
C GLY A 464 -42.30 -29.04 22.55
N VAL A 465 -41.67 -29.04 21.37
CA VAL A 465 -40.23 -28.81 21.19
C VAL A 465 -39.96 -27.36 20.74
N ASP A 466 -38.92 -26.75 21.29
CA ASP A 466 -38.44 -25.42 20.93
C ASP A 466 -37.85 -25.44 19.49
N MET A 467 -38.71 -25.31 18.48
CA MET A 467 -38.28 -25.22 17.08
C MET A 467 -37.49 -23.92 16.83
N LEU A 468 -36.28 -24.05 16.28
CA LEU A 468 -35.42 -22.92 15.93
C LEU A 468 -35.51 -22.50 14.47
N GLY A 469 -36.03 -23.38 13.61
CA GLY A 469 -36.32 -23.17 12.20
C GLY A 469 -37.38 -24.17 11.74
N TYR A 470 -37.87 -24.01 10.50
CA TYR A 470 -38.64 -25.05 9.82
C TYR A 470 -38.69 -24.84 8.29
N TYR A 471 -38.94 -25.92 7.55
CA TYR A 471 -39.28 -25.89 6.14
C TYR A 471 -40.55 -26.72 5.87
N PRO A 472 -41.67 -26.12 5.41
CA PRO A 472 -42.92 -26.85 5.19
C PRO A 472 -42.84 -27.90 4.07
N PRO A 473 -42.93 -29.21 4.36
CA PRO A 473 -42.77 -30.25 3.34
C PRO A 473 -43.97 -30.36 2.38
N VAL A 474 -45.12 -29.76 2.73
CA VAL A 474 -46.36 -29.83 1.93
C VAL A 474 -46.47 -28.70 0.91
N SER A 475 -46.21 -27.45 1.34
CA SER A 475 -46.33 -26.29 0.46
C SER A 475 -45.07 -26.02 -0.36
N LEU A 476 -43.95 -26.64 0.02
CA LEU A 476 -42.64 -26.53 -0.64
C LEU A 476 -42.33 -25.09 -1.08
N PRO A 477 -42.31 -24.12 -0.14
CA PRO A 477 -42.05 -22.74 -0.48
C PRO A 477 -40.64 -22.58 -1.08
N ASP A 478 -40.39 -21.45 -1.74
CA ASP A 478 -39.11 -21.10 -2.35
C ASP A 478 -38.09 -20.53 -1.34
N HIS A 479 -38.35 -20.71 -0.05
CA HIS A 479 -37.62 -20.21 1.12
C HIS A 479 -37.81 -21.16 2.31
N TYR A 480 -36.95 -21.03 3.32
CA TYR A 480 -37.10 -21.69 4.63
C TYR A 480 -37.15 -20.64 5.74
N TYR A 481 -37.62 -21.04 6.91
CA TYR A 481 -37.87 -20.13 8.02
C TYR A 481 -36.87 -20.30 9.15
N ILE A 482 -36.41 -19.16 9.69
CA ILE A 482 -35.64 -19.07 10.93
C ILE A 482 -36.52 -18.39 11.98
N CYS A 483 -36.60 -19.01 13.14
CA CYS A 483 -37.44 -18.56 14.25
C CYS A 483 -36.73 -17.48 15.07
N ASP A 484 -37.46 -16.89 16.02
CA ASP A 484 -36.84 -16.03 17.02
C ASP A 484 -35.98 -16.84 18.00
N LEU A 485 -34.67 -16.90 17.71
CA LEU A 485 -33.70 -17.62 18.51
C LEU A 485 -33.60 -17.09 19.95
N VAL A 486 -33.86 -15.79 20.19
CA VAL A 486 -33.84 -15.22 21.55
C VAL A 486 -35.04 -15.76 22.33
N ASN A 487 -36.22 -15.78 21.72
CA ASN A 487 -37.42 -16.29 22.37
C ASN A 487 -37.42 -17.82 22.52
N ALA A 488 -36.75 -18.54 21.63
CA ALA A 488 -36.69 -20.00 21.64
C ALA A 488 -35.57 -20.56 22.53
N SER A 489 -34.44 -19.86 22.65
CA SER A 489 -33.24 -20.40 23.33
C SER A 489 -32.54 -19.42 24.28
N GLY A 490 -33.25 -18.34 24.64
CA GLY A 490 -32.78 -17.31 25.58
C GLY A 490 -31.82 -16.29 24.95
N THR A 491 -31.38 -15.32 25.76
CA THR A 491 -30.54 -14.19 25.31
C THR A 491 -29.15 -14.60 24.81
N GLU A 492 -28.64 -15.78 25.18
CA GLU A 492 -27.39 -16.31 24.62
C GLU A 492 -27.60 -17.03 23.27
N MET A 493 -28.86 -17.22 22.87
CA MET A 493 -29.29 -18.07 21.78
C MET A 493 -28.65 -19.46 21.91
N LYS A 494 -28.72 -20.05 23.10
CA LYS A 494 -27.94 -21.24 23.45
C LYS A 494 -28.72 -22.49 23.10
N PHE A 495 -28.18 -23.30 22.20
CA PHE A 495 -28.84 -24.53 21.76
C PHE A 495 -27.95 -25.76 21.97
N LYS A 496 -28.58 -26.90 22.26
CA LYS A 496 -27.92 -28.21 22.38
C LYS A 496 -28.35 -29.06 21.19
N ALA A 497 -27.49 -29.14 20.19
CA ALA A 497 -27.73 -29.90 18.97
C ALA A 497 -27.30 -31.36 19.14
N ASN A 498 -28.08 -32.28 18.59
CA ASN A 498 -27.76 -33.71 18.56
C ASN A 498 -26.88 -34.02 17.35
N MET A 499 -25.57 -34.10 17.52
CA MET A 499 -24.64 -34.45 16.44
C MET A 499 -24.60 -35.96 16.24
N TRP A 500 -25.48 -36.47 15.39
CA TRP A 500 -25.50 -37.86 14.98
C TRP A 500 -24.28 -38.20 14.12
N LYS A 501 -23.54 -39.25 14.51
CA LYS A 501 -22.44 -39.80 13.72
C LYS A 501 -22.63 -41.29 13.54
N PHE A 502 -22.51 -41.75 12.30
CA PHE A 502 -22.50 -43.17 12.00
C PHE A 502 -21.11 -43.77 12.28
N LYS A 503 -21.06 -44.78 13.15
CA LYS A 503 -19.85 -45.59 13.38
C LYS A 503 -20.11 -47.03 12.95
N ALA A 504 -19.32 -47.51 11.98
CA ALA A 504 -19.43 -48.88 11.48
C ALA A 504 -19.33 -49.89 12.64
N GLY A 505 -20.25 -50.86 12.68
CA GLY A 505 -20.33 -51.88 13.73
C GLY A 505 -20.91 -51.42 15.07
N VAL A 506 -21.23 -50.12 15.24
CA VAL A 506 -21.80 -49.54 16.47
C VAL A 506 -23.15 -48.87 16.21
N GLY A 507 -23.39 -48.39 14.98
CA GLY A 507 -24.60 -47.66 14.62
C GLY A 507 -24.46 -46.15 14.84
N PHE A 508 -25.59 -45.46 14.99
CA PHE A 508 -25.63 -44.03 15.23
C PHE A 508 -25.27 -43.68 16.67
N GLN A 509 -24.28 -42.80 16.82
CA GLN A 509 -23.89 -42.22 18.09
C GLN A 509 -24.32 -40.76 18.12
N ASN A 510 -25.09 -40.39 19.14
CA ASN A 510 -25.46 -39.00 19.38
C ASN A 510 -24.40 -38.33 20.26
N ASN A 511 -23.81 -37.22 19.78
CA ASN A 511 -23.00 -36.33 20.61
C ASN A 511 -23.70 -34.99 20.75
N ILE A 512 -23.88 -34.51 21.96
CA ILE A 512 -24.51 -33.20 22.17
C ILE A 512 -23.45 -32.10 22.00
N VAL A 513 -23.65 -31.20 21.05
CA VAL A 513 -22.84 -29.98 20.89
C VAL A 513 -23.65 -28.77 21.32
N THR A 514 -23.05 -27.91 22.12
CA THR A 514 -23.68 -26.64 22.52
C THR A 514 -23.19 -25.51 21.63
N THR A 515 -24.13 -24.82 20.98
CA THR A 515 -23.88 -23.62 20.16
C THR A 515 -24.49 -22.38 20.81
N THR A 516 -24.03 -21.19 20.41
CA THR A 516 -24.52 -19.90 20.92
C THR A 516 -24.46 -18.84 19.83
N GLY A 517 -25.37 -17.86 19.85
CA GLY A 517 -25.32 -16.70 18.96
C GLY A 517 -25.28 -17.08 17.48
N ILE A 518 -24.33 -16.51 16.72
CA ILE A 518 -24.19 -16.77 15.28
C ILE A 518 -23.99 -18.26 14.94
N ASP A 519 -23.39 -19.06 15.84
CA ASP A 519 -23.20 -20.49 15.60
C ASP A 519 -24.54 -21.25 15.67
N THR A 520 -25.45 -20.82 16.55
CA THR A 520 -26.80 -21.37 16.62
C THR A 520 -27.56 -21.02 15.35
N PHE A 521 -27.47 -19.76 14.91
CA PHE A 521 -28.03 -19.35 13.62
C PHE A 521 -27.44 -20.16 12.46
N TYR A 522 -26.12 -20.41 12.45
CA TYR A 522 -25.46 -21.19 11.41
C TYR A 522 -25.97 -22.63 11.33
N LEU A 523 -26.05 -23.30 12.49
CA LEU A 523 -26.58 -24.64 12.58
C LEU A 523 -28.00 -24.72 12.01
N VAL A 524 -28.89 -23.85 12.49
CA VAL A 524 -30.29 -23.85 12.07
C VAL A 524 -30.41 -23.52 10.59
N SER A 525 -29.68 -22.52 10.10
CA SER A 525 -29.66 -22.18 8.68
C SER A 525 -29.16 -23.32 7.79
N LEU A 526 -28.16 -24.08 8.23
CA LEU A 526 -27.73 -25.30 7.54
C LEU A 526 -28.84 -26.35 7.53
N HIS A 527 -29.43 -26.67 8.69
CA HIS A 527 -30.49 -27.67 8.86
C HIS A 527 -31.67 -27.39 7.94
N GLU A 528 -32.25 -26.19 8.04
CA GLU A 528 -33.41 -25.80 7.24
C GLU A 528 -33.10 -25.68 5.74
N ALA A 529 -31.86 -25.34 5.39
CA ALA A 529 -31.44 -25.32 4.00
C ALA A 529 -31.36 -26.72 3.40
N GLU A 530 -30.98 -27.75 4.16
CA GLU A 530 -30.99 -29.14 3.68
C GLU A 530 -32.43 -29.60 3.40
N HIS A 531 -33.38 -29.38 4.32
CA HIS A 531 -34.80 -29.62 4.05
C HIS A 531 -35.25 -28.94 2.75
N TYR A 532 -34.97 -27.65 2.61
CA TYR A 532 -35.27 -26.89 1.39
C TYR A 532 -34.67 -27.54 0.13
N MET A 533 -33.42 -28.00 0.18
CA MET A 533 -32.74 -28.57 -0.98
C MET A 533 -33.30 -29.92 -1.36
N HIS A 534 -33.37 -30.88 -0.45
CA HIS A 534 -33.74 -32.24 -0.82
C HIS A 534 -35.25 -32.38 -1.03
N LEU A 535 -36.11 -31.73 -0.23
CA LEU A 535 -37.56 -31.85 -0.41
C LEU A 535 -38.00 -31.22 -1.72
N ARG A 536 -37.39 -30.10 -2.13
CA ARG A 536 -37.67 -29.54 -3.47
C ARG A 536 -37.12 -30.41 -4.58
N THR A 537 -35.94 -31.02 -4.38
CA THR A 537 -35.36 -31.92 -5.37
C THR A 537 -36.21 -33.18 -5.56
N TRP A 538 -36.78 -33.71 -4.48
CA TRP A 538 -37.58 -34.93 -4.51
C TRP A 538 -39.03 -34.69 -4.91
N TRP A 539 -39.64 -33.59 -4.43
CA TRP A 539 -41.09 -33.45 -4.42
C TRP A 539 -41.66 -32.25 -5.18
N LEU A 540 -40.88 -31.24 -5.58
CA LEU A 540 -41.41 -29.99 -6.15
C LEU A 540 -42.29 -30.19 -7.39
N ASN A 541 -41.92 -31.13 -8.25
CA ASN A 541 -42.61 -31.41 -9.51
C ASN A 541 -43.34 -32.77 -9.48
N VAL A 542 -43.53 -33.33 -8.29
CA VAL A 542 -44.22 -34.61 -8.10
C VAL A 542 -45.61 -34.30 -7.55
N ASP A 543 -46.65 -34.78 -8.23
CA ASP A 543 -48.00 -34.60 -7.74
C ASP A 543 -48.23 -35.38 -6.43
N LYS A 544 -49.23 -34.96 -5.66
CA LYS A 544 -49.51 -35.53 -4.33
C LYS A 544 -49.83 -37.01 -4.36
N PHE A 545 -50.43 -37.52 -5.45
CA PHE A 545 -50.77 -38.94 -5.56
C PHE A 545 -49.51 -39.76 -5.84
N LYS A 546 -48.67 -39.31 -6.77
CA LYS A 546 -47.39 -39.94 -7.06
C LYS A 546 -46.45 -39.93 -5.84
N ARG A 547 -46.39 -38.83 -5.08
CA ARG A 547 -45.62 -38.76 -3.83
C ARG A 547 -46.01 -39.87 -2.85
N ARG A 548 -47.31 -40.06 -2.60
CA ARG A 548 -47.81 -41.13 -1.72
C ARG A 548 -47.51 -42.55 -2.21
N GLN A 549 -47.24 -42.72 -3.51
CA GLN A 549 -46.83 -44.02 -4.07
C GLN A 549 -45.32 -44.25 -4.00
N ASP A 550 -44.55 -43.16 -4.04
CA ASP A 550 -43.09 -43.20 -4.09
C ASP A 550 -42.44 -43.06 -2.69
N ASP A 551 -43.23 -42.76 -1.66
CA ASP A 551 -42.91 -42.69 -0.22
C ASP A 551 -44.08 -43.37 0.54
N ASN A 552 -43.95 -44.68 0.79
CA ASN A 552 -45.04 -45.51 1.30
C ASN A 552 -45.23 -45.38 2.82
N ASP A 553 -44.13 -45.20 3.55
CA ASP A 553 -44.11 -45.08 5.01
C ASP A 553 -44.26 -43.63 5.51
N LYS A 554 -44.19 -42.65 4.60
CA LYS A 554 -44.53 -41.24 4.81
C LYS A 554 -43.55 -40.56 5.77
N ASP A 555 -42.27 -40.82 5.54
CA ASP A 555 -41.14 -40.14 6.19
C ASP A 555 -40.61 -38.96 5.36
N ASP A 556 -41.21 -38.66 4.20
CA ASP A 556 -40.79 -37.61 3.27
C ASP A 556 -39.47 -37.88 2.51
N ILE A 557 -38.93 -39.10 2.59
CA ILE A 557 -37.87 -39.63 1.73
C ILE A 557 -38.48 -40.58 0.69
N PRO A 558 -38.13 -40.46 -0.61
CA PRO A 558 -38.60 -41.46 -1.57
C PRO A 558 -38.01 -42.86 -1.28
N ASP A 559 -38.82 -43.93 -1.27
CA ASP A 559 -38.42 -45.33 -1.04
C ASP A 559 -37.20 -45.76 -1.89
N LYS A 560 -37.12 -45.21 -3.11
CA LYS A 560 -36.03 -45.48 -4.06
C LYS A 560 -34.71 -44.82 -3.64
N LYS A 561 -34.76 -43.70 -2.93
CA LYS A 561 -33.59 -42.97 -2.43
C LYS A 561 -33.03 -43.61 -1.17
N GLU A 562 -33.88 -44.03 -0.25
CA GLU A 562 -33.47 -44.73 0.98
C GLU A 562 -32.61 -45.97 0.70
N LYS A 563 -32.96 -46.74 -0.33
CA LYS A 563 -32.17 -47.90 -0.79
C LYS A 563 -30.73 -47.54 -1.16
N ASN A 564 -30.49 -46.29 -1.58
CA ASN A 564 -29.19 -45.81 -2.03
C ASN A 564 -28.42 -45.05 -0.93
N PHE A 565 -29.07 -44.70 0.18
CA PHE A 565 -28.39 -44.09 1.32
C PHE A 565 -27.61 -45.15 2.08
N THR A 566 -26.36 -45.33 1.68
CA THR A 566 -25.43 -46.27 2.32
C THR A 566 -24.20 -45.54 2.84
N LYS A 567 -23.72 -45.93 4.04
CA LYS A 567 -22.46 -45.44 4.61
C LYS A 567 -21.64 -46.64 5.06
N ASN A 568 -20.42 -46.76 4.53
CA ASN A 568 -19.55 -47.94 4.73
C ASN A 568 -20.25 -49.27 4.37
N GLY A 569 -21.06 -49.27 3.31
CA GLY A 569 -21.78 -50.45 2.84
C GLY A 569 -23.02 -50.82 3.66
N ILE A 570 -23.38 -50.05 4.69
CA ILE A 570 -24.57 -50.26 5.52
C ILE A 570 -25.66 -49.31 5.06
N ARG A 571 -26.86 -49.84 4.78
CA ARG A 571 -28.05 -49.05 4.46
C ARG A 571 -28.47 -48.23 5.69
N LEU A 572 -28.64 -46.94 5.51
CA LEU A 572 -28.96 -46.01 6.59
C LEU A 572 -30.45 -46.05 6.94
N PHE A 573 -31.34 -46.05 5.94
CA PHE A 573 -32.79 -45.96 6.11
C PHE A 573 -33.52 -47.19 5.55
N ASP A 574 -34.66 -47.54 6.12
CA ASP A 574 -35.49 -48.69 5.78
C ASP A 574 -36.80 -48.25 5.15
N PRO A 575 -37.03 -48.48 3.83
CA PRO A 575 -38.15 -47.91 3.06
C PRO A 575 -39.51 -48.51 3.36
N THR A 576 -39.65 -49.08 4.55
CA THR A 576 -40.88 -49.67 5.08
C THR A 576 -41.19 -49.12 6.47
N LYS A 577 -40.35 -48.21 6.98
CA LYS A 577 -40.40 -47.69 8.33
C LYS A 577 -40.24 -46.19 8.27
N LYS A 578 -41.29 -45.51 8.73
CA LYS A 578 -41.27 -44.08 8.95
C LYS A 578 -40.09 -43.60 9.81
N GLN A 579 -39.66 -44.44 10.75
CA GLN A 579 -38.50 -44.20 11.61
C GLN A 579 -37.66 -45.47 11.67
N THR A 580 -36.54 -45.48 10.97
CA THR A 580 -35.56 -46.56 11.04
C THR A 580 -34.88 -46.61 12.41
N TYR A 581 -34.68 -45.45 13.04
CA TYR A 581 -34.08 -45.32 14.37
C TYR A 581 -35.04 -44.68 15.38
N PRO A 582 -35.14 -45.20 16.63
CA PRO A 582 -36.03 -44.63 17.63
C PRO A 582 -35.73 -43.16 17.95
N GLY A 583 -36.78 -42.34 17.94
CA GLY A 583 -36.74 -40.97 18.47
C GLY A 583 -36.35 -39.87 17.48
N ILE A 584 -36.16 -40.20 16.19
CA ILE A 584 -35.97 -39.23 15.12
C ILE A 584 -36.64 -39.74 13.84
N ASP A 585 -37.28 -38.85 13.10
CA ASP A 585 -37.79 -39.15 11.76
C ASP A 585 -36.63 -39.34 10.77
N ASP A 586 -36.77 -40.22 9.79
CA ASP A 586 -35.66 -40.56 8.90
C ASP A 586 -35.22 -39.36 8.05
N GLU A 587 -36.15 -38.48 7.66
CA GLU A 587 -35.83 -37.25 6.92
C GLU A 587 -35.12 -36.22 7.81
N GLU A 588 -35.57 -36.05 9.05
CA GLU A 588 -34.87 -35.21 10.04
C GLU A 588 -33.46 -35.75 10.33
N LEU A 589 -33.30 -37.08 10.44
CA LEU A 589 -31.98 -37.69 10.62
C LEU A 589 -31.10 -37.49 9.38
N TYR A 590 -31.65 -37.59 8.16
CA TYR A 590 -30.93 -37.28 6.94
C TYR A 590 -30.46 -35.82 6.93
N THR A 591 -31.35 -34.88 7.25
CA THR A 591 -31.05 -33.45 7.41
C THR A 591 -29.90 -33.22 8.38
N GLU A 592 -30.00 -33.78 9.58
CA GLU A 592 -28.97 -33.67 10.63
C GLU A 592 -27.63 -34.21 10.14
N LEU A 593 -27.60 -35.34 9.44
CA LEU A 593 -26.34 -35.91 8.92
C LEU A 593 -25.69 -35.00 7.87
N MET A 594 -26.50 -34.46 6.96
CA MET A 594 -26.00 -33.61 5.86
C MET A 594 -25.57 -32.22 6.35
N SER A 595 -26.30 -31.64 7.31
CA SER A 595 -25.98 -30.34 7.91
C SER A 595 -24.72 -30.43 8.79
N HIS A 596 -24.59 -31.50 9.58
CA HIS A 596 -23.47 -31.69 10.51
C HIS A 596 -22.13 -31.99 9.83
N GLU A 597 -22.13 -32.66 8.68
CA GLU A 597 -20.89 -32.81 7.89
C GLU A 597 -20.33 -31.46 7.43
N LYS A 598 -21.19 -30.43 7.32
CA LYS A 598 -20.82 -29.07 6.90
C LYS A 598 -20.54 -28.14 8.07
N LEU A 599 -21.15 -28.39 9.23
CA LEU A 599 -21.03 -27.54 10.41
C LEU A 599 -19.58 -27.45 10.91
N LYS A 600 -19.11 -26.22 11.05
CA LYS A 600 -17.84 -25.88 11.71
C LYS A 600 -18.11 -24.79 12.74
N ALA A 601 -18.36 -25.18 13.99
CA ALA A 601 -18.57 -24.23 15.08
C ALA A 601 -17.41 -23.22 15.15
N GLY A 602 -17.75 -21.94 15.29
CA GLY A 602 -16.80 -20.83 15.28
C GLY A 602 -16.34 -20.36 13.89
N ALA A 603 -16.75 -21.02 12.79
CA ALA A 603 -16.36 -20.60 11.45
C ALA A 603 -16.87 -19.20 11.07
N ALA A 604 -18.03 -18.83 11.62
CA ALA A 604 -18.66 -17.52 11.40
C ALA A 604 -18.31 -16.48 12.46
N ASP A 605 -17.55 -16.84 13.51
CA ASP A 605 -17.25 -15.93 14.64
C ASP A 605 -16.59 -14.63 14.17
N LYS A 606 -15.77 -14.67 13.11
CA LYS A 606 -15.09 -13.49 12.55
C LYS A 606 -16.04 -12.49 11.87
N GLU A 607 -17.27 -12.90 11.56
CA GLU A 607 -18.30 -12.10 10.90
C GLU A 607 -19.38 -11.61 11.88
N ASP A 608 -19.33 -12.06 13.14
CA ASP A 608 -20.28 -11.68 14.18
C ASP A 608 -19.91 -10.35 14.85
N TRP A 609 -20.35 -9.27 14.21
CA TRP A 609 -20.22 -7.89 14.71
C TRP A 609 -21.44 -7.44 15.53
N ALA A 610 -22.19 -8.39 16.10
CA ALA A 610 -23.30 -8.08 16.98
C ALA A 610 -22.82 -7.73 18.41
N TYR A 611 -23.59 -6.89 19.11
CA TYR A 611 -23.48 -6.67 20.54
C TYR A 611 -24.80 -7.06 21.24
N PRO A 612 -24.78 -8.06 22.14
CA PRO A 612 -23.68 -8.97 22.43
C PRO A 612 -23.39 -9.93 21.25
N GLY A 613 -22.14 -10.39 21.10
CA GLY A 613 -21.71 -11.27 20.02
C GLY A 613 -20.29 -11.81 20.24
N LYS A 614 -19.83 -12.68 19.34
CA LYS A 614 -18.55 -13.40 19.46
C LYS A 614 -17.34 -12.48 19.38
N GLN A 615 -17.36 -11.46 18.52
CA GLN A 615 -16.29 -10.45 18.45
C GLN A 615 -16.34 -9.41 19.58
N TRP A 616 -17.46 -9.32 20.30
CA TRP A 616 -17.65 -8.39 21.41
C TRP A 616 -17.00 -8.89 22.70
N LYS A 617 -16.95 -10.21 22.93
CA LYS A 617 -16.37 -10.79 24.15
C LYS A 617 -14.88 -10.44 24.27
#